data_AF-A0A352NF13-F1
#
_entry.id   AF-A0A352NF13-F1
#
_cell.length_a   1.000
_cell.length_b   1.000
_cell.length_c   1.000
_cell.angle_alpha   90.00
_cell.angle_beta   90.00
_cell.angle_gamma   90.00
#
_symmetry.space_group_name_H-M   'P 1'
#
loop_
_entity.id
_entity.type
_entity.pdbx_description
1 polymer ?
#
loop_
_entity_poly.entity_id
_entity_poly.type
_entity_poly.pdbx_seq_one_letter_code
_entity_poly.pdbx_strand_id
1 'polypeptide(L)'
;MEDLSTYQKFKQDYEQIGYQIFFDWKELEKSLAGKVTVFMGQTGAGKTTLLNLIAPGMNLATGETSDKLGRGRHTTRHVEFFEVASGLIADTPGFSNLDYDVSNQPDLNAAFPEILRESHGCKFRECTHTHEPSCAVKLALEEGRILASRYEDYLQLLTEINNTRETYAKQRKKQN
;
A
#
# COMPACT_ATOMS: atom_id res chain seq x y z
N MET A 1 -24.96 5.61 0.47
CA MET A 1 -24.26 6.50 -0.47
C MET A 1 -23.25 7.23 0.37
N GLU A 2 -22.01 6.75 0.39
CA GLU A 2 -20.94 7.40 1.17
C GLU A 2 -20.76 8.84 0.72
N ASP A 3 -20.60 9.74 1.68
CA ASP A 3 -20.53 11.18 1.42
C ASP A 3 -19.26 11.51 0.62
N LEU A 4 -19.43 12.25 -0.48
CA LEU A 4 -18.35 12.71 -1.35
C LEU A 4 -17.31 13.55 -0.58
N SER A 5 -17.72 14.16 0.54
CA SER A 5 -16.85 14.91 1.45
C SER A 5 -15.78 14.02 2.09
N THR A 6 -16.11 12.77 2.44
CA THR A 6 -15.19 11.81 3.04
C THR A 6 -14.04 11.47 2.11
N TYR A 7 -14.34 11.24 0.82
CA TYR A 7 -13.32 10.94 -0.18
C TYR A 7 -12.41 12.13 -0.47
N GLN A 8 -12.95 13.35 -0.47
CA GLN A 8 -12.13 14.56 -0.62
C GLN A 8 -11.17 14.74 0.55
N LYS A 9 -11.63 14.49 1.78
CA LYS A 9 -10.78 14.52 2.97
C LYS A 9 -9.68 13.46 2.90
N PHE A 10 -10.03 12.22 2.55
CA PHE A 10 -9.05 11.14 2.33
C PHE A 10 -7.98 11.53 1.31
N LYS A 11 -8.38 12.10 0.17
CA LYS A 11 -7.45 12.59 -0.85
C LYS A 11 -6.48 13.61 -0.27
N GLN A 12 -6.99 14.64 0.40
CA GLN A 12 -6.15 15.70 0.99
C GLN A 12 -5.16 15.13 2.01
N ASP A 13 -5.61 14.21 2.85
CA ASP A 13 -4.81 13.63 3.92
C ASP A 13 -3.64 12.80 3.35
N TYR A 14 -3.88 11.98 2.32
CA TYR A 14 -2.83 11.19 1.66
C TYR A 14 -1.90 12.04 0.78
N GLU A 15 -2.41 13.11 0.18
CA GLU A 15 -1.59 14.08 -0.55
C GLU A 15 -0.62 14.84 0.36
N GLN A 16 -1.02 15.15 1.60
CA GLN A 16 -0.12 15.77 2.59
C GLN A 16 1.03 14.84 3.02
N ILE A 17 0.80 13.52 3.00
CA ILE A 17 1.84 12.52 3.25
C ILE A 17 2.83 12.46 2.07
N GLY A 18 2.37 12.75 0.86
CA GLY A 18 3.16 12.79 -0.37
C GLY A 18 2.69 11.84 -1.48
N TYR A 19 1.53 11.19 -1.31
CA TYR A 19 0.96 10.32 -2.34
C TYR A 19 0.18 11.13 -3.39
N GLN A 20 0.20 10.65 -4.63
CA GLN A 20 -0.65 11.21 -5.69
C GLN A 20 -1.97 10.43 -5.74
N ILE A 21 -3.10 11.13 -5.61
CA ILE A 21 -4.44 10.52 -5.59
C ILE A 21 -5.29 11.07 -6.73
N PHE A 22 -5.82 10.18 -7.57
CA PHE A 22 -6.64 10.51 -8.74
C PHE A 22 -8.07 9.99 -8.56
N PHE A 23 -9.06 10.86 -8.71
CA PHE A 23 -10.48 10.48 -8.81
C PHE A 23 -11.02 10.52 -10.24
N ASP A 24 -10.29 11.18 -11.16
CA ASP A 24 -10.55 11.12 -12.60
C ASP A 24 -9.49 10.23 -13.26
N TRP A 25 -9.95 9.21 -13.99
CA TRP A 25 -9.08 8.30 -14.72
C TRP A 25 -8.28 9.01 -15.82
N LYS A 26 -8.77 10.15 -16.34
CA LYS A 26 -8.03 10.95 -17.34
C LYS A 26 -6.82 11.66 -16.74
N GLU A 27 -6.90 12.06 -15.47
CA GLU A 27 -5.76 12.61 -14.75
C GLU A 27 -4.75 11.51 -14.43
N LEU A 28 -5.23 10.33 -14.02
CA LEU A 28 -4.40 9.15 -13.83
C LEU A 28 -3.65 8.78 -15.12
N GLU A 29 -4.35 8.70 -16.26
CA GLU A 29 -3.77 8.34 -17.57
C GLU A 29 -2.57 9.25 -17.93
N LYS A 30 -2.72 10.57 -17.76
CA LYS A 30 -1.63 11.53 -18.00
C LYS A 30 -0.42 11.27 -17.11
N SER A 31 -0.63 10.79 -15.88
CA SER A 31 0.45 10.50 -14.94
C SER A 31 1.28 9.27 -15.30
N LEU A 32 0.78 8.41 -16.22
CA LEU A 32 1.44 7.16 -16.65
C LEU A 32 2.51 7.38 -17.72
N ALA A 33 2.51 8.54 -18.39
CA ALA A 33 3.38 8.81 -19.51
C ALA A 33 4.87 8.61 -19.16
N GLY A 34 5.57 7.82 -19.96
CA GLY A 34 7.00 7.51 -19.79
C GLY A 34 7.32 6.61 -18.59
N LYS A 35 6.32 6.04 -17.91
CA LYS A 35 6.52 5.17 -16.73
C LYS A 35 6.17 3.72 -17.05
N VAL A 36 6.80 2.81 -16.32
CA VAL A 36 6.33 1.43 -16.16
C VAL A 36 5.45 1.37 -14.92
N THR A 37 4.20 0.94 -15.07
CA THR A 37 3.18 0.95 -14.02
C THR A 37 2.60 -0.43 -13.81
N VAL A 38 2.39 -0.81 -12.55
CA VAL A 38 1.73 -2.05 -12.14
C VAL A 38 0.43 -1.68 -11.44
N PHE A 39 -0.69 -2.32 -11.81
CA PHE A 39 -1.97 -2.10 -11.15
C PHE A 39 -2.19 -3.14 -10.05
N MET A 40 -2.18 -2.68 -8.80
CA MET A 40 -2.37 -3.53 -7.63
C MET A 40 -3.70 -3.25 -6.93
N GLY A 41 -4.28 -4.28 -6.32
CA GLY A 41 -5.51 -4.18 -5.54
C GLY A 41 -6.22 -5.52 -5.42
N GLN A 42 -7.17 -5.61 -4.49
CA GLN A 42 -7.95 -6.83 -4.27
C GLN A 42 -8.77 -7.24 -5.51
N THR A 43 -9.11 -8.51 -5.60
CA THR A 43 -10.08 -9.01 -6.60
C THR A 43 -11.41 -8.29 -6.43
N GLY A 44 -12.01 -7.81 -7.53
CA GLY A 44 -13.27 -7.05 -7.50
C GLY A 44 -13.13 -5.53 -7.35
N ALA A 45 -11.92 -5.00 -7.10
CA ALA A 45 -11.69 -3.55 -6.96
C ALA A 45 -11.83 -2.72 -8.26
N GLY A 46 -12.25 -3.32 -9.38
CA GLY A 46 -12.45 -2.61 -10.65
C GLY A 46 -11.21 -2.39 -11.52
N LYS A 47 -10.06 -3.01 -11.21
CA LYS A 47 -8.80 -2.86 -11.98
C LYS A 47 -8.98 -3.13 -13.48
N THR A 48 -9.57 -4.27 -13.84
CA THR A 48 -9.80 -4.64 -15.26
C THR A 48 -10.72 -3.66 -15.97
N THR A 49 -11.75 -3.16 -15.28
CA THR A 49 -12.64 -2.12 -15.81
C THR A 49 -11.89 -0.82 -16.10
N LEU A 50 -11.06 -0.36 -15.15
CA LEU A 50 -10.24 0.84 -15.33
C LEU A 50 -9.21 0.65 -16.45
N LEU A 51 -8.56 -0.51 -16.51
CA LEU A 51 -7.63 -0.88 -17.56
C LEU A 51 -8.26 -0.81 -18.95
N ASN A 52 -9.49 -1.30 -19.13
CA ASN A 52 -10.22 -1.19 -20.39
C ASN A 52 -10.62 0.25 -20.75
N LEU A 53 -10.76 1.15 -19.76
CA LEU A 53 -11.03 2.57 -20.01
C LEU A 53 -9.78 3.31 -20.49
N ILE A 54 -8.65 3.08 -19.85
CA ILE A 54 -7.38 3.78 -20.16
C ILE A 54 -6.64 3.15 -21.36
N ALA A 55 -6.90 1.87 -21.64
CA ALA A 55 -6.28 1.13 -22.72
C ALA A 55 -7.33 0.33 -23.50
N PRO A 56 -8.21 1.02 -24.26
CA PRO A 56 -9.33 0.38 -24.95
C PRO A 56 -8.89 -0.68 -25.98
N GLY A 57 -7.64 -0.65 -26.44
CA GLY A 57 -7.06 -1.66 -27.33
C GLY A 57 -6.80 -3.03 -26.68
N MET A 58 -6.84 -3.14 -25.34
CA MET A 58 -6.53 -4.39 -24.64
C MET A 58 -7.66 -5.41 -24.68
N ASN A 59 -8.92 -5.00 -24.90
CA ASN A 59 -10.10 -5.87 -24.93
C ASN A 59 -10.08 -6.95 -23.83
N LEU A 60 -9.68 -6.60 -22.61
CA LEU A 60 -9.60 -7.56 -21.51
C LEU A 60 -11.02 -8.03 -21.17
N ALA A 61 -11.18 -9.32 -20.92
CA ALA A 61 -12.49 -9.89 -20.60
C ALA A 61 -13.05 -9.28 -19.30
N THR A 62 -14.11 -8.47 -19.40
CA THR A 62 -14.88 -7.95 -18.27
C THR A 62 -16.13 -8.82 -18.06
N GLY A 63 -16.21 -9.53 -16.94
CA GLY A 63 -17.40 -10.25 -16.50
C GLY A 63 -17.57 -10.15 -15.00
N GLU A 64 -18.82 -10.12 -14.52
CA GLU A 64 -19.17 -10.15 -13.10
C GLU A 64 -18.60 -11.41 -12.48
N THR A 65 -17.54 -11.27 -11.67
CA THR A 65 -16.72 -12.38 -11.17
C THR A 65 -16.29 -13.34 -12.26
N SER A 66 -15.02 -13.29 -12.66
CA SER A 66 -14.43 -14.41 -13.41
C SER A 66 -14.59 -15.70 -12.59
N ASP A 67 -15.68 -16.43 -12.81
CA ASP A 67 -15.99 -17.80 -12.37
C ASP A 67 -15.03 -18.83 -13.00
N LYS A 68 -13.88 -18.38 -13.52
CA LYS A 68 -12.70 -19.21 -13.82
C LYS A 68 -11.81 -19.46 -12.59
N LEU A 69 -12.27 -19.16 -11.38
CA LEU A 69 -11.60 -19.57 -10.14
C LEU A 69 -12.09 -20.93 -9.59
N GLY A 70 -12.61 -21.80 -10.47
CA GLY A 70 -12.82 -23.21 -10.17
C GLY A 70 -11.51 -23.99 -10.35
N ARG A 71 -10.77 -24.20 -9.25
CA ARG A 71 -9.67 -25.19 -9.10
C ARG A 71 -8.96 -25.58 -10.40
N GLY A 72 -8.21 -24.64 -10.96
CA GLY A 72 -7.43 -24.87 -12.17
C GLY A 72 -6.21 -23.98 -12.12
N ARG A 73 -5.05 -24.61 -12.21
CA ARG A 73 -3.70 -24.04 -12.20
C ARG A 73 -3.52 -23.05 -13.36
N HIS A 74 -4.09 -21.86 -13.27
CA HIS A 74 -3.81 -20.74 -14.17
C HIS A 74 -2.75 -19.86 -13.52
N THR A 75 -1.51 -20.33 -13.63
CA THR A 75 -0.33 -19.52 -13.39
C THR A 75 -0.17 -18.63 -14.62
N THR A 76 -0.53 -17.35 -14.55
CA THR A 76 -0.11 -16.38 -15.58
C THR A 76 1.40 -16.19 -15.40
N ARG A 77 2.20 -17.08 -16.00
CA ARG A 77 3.67 -17.05 -15.99
C ARG A 77 4.25 -15.96 -16.89
N HIS A 78 3.40 -15.23 -17.60
CA HIS A 78 3.78 -14.15 -18.51
C HIS A 78 3.20 -12.84 -17.98
N VAL A 79 4.09 -11.92 -17.59
CA VAL A 79 3.77 -10.50 -17.41
C VAL A 79 3.78 -9.89 -18.81
N GLU A 80 2.64 -9.42 -19.28
CA GLU A 80 2.53 -8.68 -20.54
C GLU A 80 2.52 -7.18 -20.26
N PHE A 81 3.27 -6.43 -21.07
CA PHE A 81 3.30 -4.97 -21.02
C PHE A 81 2.43 -4.39 -22.13
N PHE A 82 1.56 -3.46 -21.76
CA PHE A 82 0.68 -2.74 -22.67
C PHE A 82 1.12 -1.29 -22.76
N GLU A 83 1.28 -0.78 -23.97
CA GLU A 83 1.56 0.64 -24.19
C GLU A 83 0.31 1.48 -23.92
N VAL A 84 0.42 2.42 -22.97
CA VAL A 84 -0.68 3.32 -22.59
C VAL A 84 -0.12 4.71 -22.34
N ALA A 85 -0.68 5.72 -22.99
CA ALA A 85 -0.29 7.12 -22.82
C ALA A 85 1.24 7.38 -22.94
N SER A 86 1.94 6.67 -23.83
CA SER A 86 3.42 6.68 -23.96
C SER A 86 4.19 6.10 -22.76
N GLY A 87 3.52 5.31 -21.91
CA GLY A 87 4.11 4.47 -20.86
C GLY A 87 3.78 2.99 -21.08
N LEU A 88 4.10 2.16 -20.09
CA LEU A 88 3.87 0.71 -20.10
C LEU A 88 3.08 0.28 -18.86
N ILE A 89 2.07 -0.55 -19.04
CA ILE A 89 1.31 -1.16 -17.95
C ILE A 89 1.57 -2.66 -17.93
N ALA A 90 2.00 -3.20 -16.79
CA ALA A 90 2.06 -4.63 -16.55
C ALA A 90 0.70 -5.14 -16.03
N ASP A 91 0.11 -6.13 -16.70
CA ASP A 91 -1.05 -6.84 -16.15
C ASP A 91 -0.60 -7.85 -15.10
N THR A 92 -1.06 -7.66 -13.87
CA THR A 92 -0.80 -8.55 -12.74
C THR A 92 -2.12 -9.03 -12.16
N PRO A 93 -2.25 -10.33 -11.82
CA PRO A 93 -3.42 -10.83 -11.12
C PRO A 93 -3.69 -10.04 -9.84
N GLY A 94 -4.97 -9.87 -9.49
CA GLY A 94 -5.33 -9.37 -8.17
C GLY A 94 -4.81 -10.32 -7.08
N PHE A 95 -4.50 -9.77 -5.91
CA PHE A 95 -4.13 -10.57 -4.74
C PHE A 95 -5.33 -10.73 -3.80
N SER A 96 -5.41 -11.87 -3.10
CA SER A 96 -6.35 -12.06 -1.99
C SER A 96 -5.74 -11.62 -0.66
N ASN A 97 -4.45 -11.92 -0.45
CA ASN A 97 -3.64 -11.46 0.67
C ASN A 97 -2.34 -10.86 0.14
N LEU A 98 -1.83 -9.83 0.81
CA LEU A 98 -0.54 -9.21 0.52
C LEU A 98 0.47 -9.67 1.58
N ASP A 99 1.47 -10.42 1.16
CA ASP A 99 2.66 -10.62 1.98
C ASP A 99 3.62 -9.46 1.73
N TYR A 100 4.10 -8.84 2.81
CA TYR A 100 5.05 -7.73 2.74
C TYR A 100 6.32 -8.12 3.52
N ASP A 101 7.48 -7.84 2.92
CA ASP A 101 8.79 -8.18 3.50
C ASP A 101 9.29 -7.06 4.44
N VAL A 102 8.44 -6.66 5.39
CA VAL A 102 8.81 -5.71 6.45
C VAL A 102 8.95 -6.49 7.75
N SER A 103 10.19 -6.75 8.13
CA SER A 103 10.51 -7.63 9.26
C SER A 103 11.16 -6.92 10.44
N ASN A 104 11.39 -5.61 10.32
CA ASN A 104 12.03 -4.79 11.34
C ASN A 104 11.45 -3.37 11.38
N GLN A 105 11.71 -2.69 12.49
CA GLN A 105 11.19 -1.35 12.74
C GLN A 105 11.79 -0.27 11.82
N PRO A 106 13.10 -0.23 11.53
CA PRO A 106 13.63 0.72 10.55
C PRO A 106 12.92 0.65 9.19
N ASP A 107 12.69 -0.55 8.67
CA ASP A 107 11.97 -0.75 7.40
C ASP A 107 10.50 -0.36 7.54
N LEU A 108 9.88 -0.62 8.70
CA LEU A 108 8.51 -0.18 8.98
C LEU A 108 8.41 1.35 9.01
N ASN A 109 9.37 2.04 9.64
CA ASN A 109 9.43 3.51 9.61
C ASN A 109 9.52 4.00 8.16
N ALA A 110 10.38 3.38 7.36
CA ALA A 110 10.55 3.74 5.95
C ALA A 110 9.29 3.54 5.10
N ALA A 111 8.43 2.58 5.47
CA ALA A 111 7.14 2.34 4.82
C ALA A 111 6.07 3.40 5.15
N PHE A 112 6.29 4.26 6.14
CA PHE A 112 5.40 5.35 6.55
C PHE A 112 6.13 6.69 6.38
N PRO A 113 6.06 7.36 5.20
CA PRO A 113 6.87 8.53 4.88
C PRO A 113 6.81 9.67 5.91
N GLU A 114 5.63 9.91 6.46
CA GLU A 114 5.37 10.88 7.51
C GLU A 114 6.01 10.48 8.85
N ILE A 115 5.97 9.20 9.23
CA ILE A 115 6.64 8.69 10.44
C ILE A 115 8.16 8.74 10.26
N LEU A 116 8.68 8.31 9.11
CA LEU A 116 10.11 8.40 8.80
C LEU A 116 10.61 9.85 8.98
N ARG A 117 9.91 10.81 8.37
CA ARG A 117 10.27 12.23 8.42
C ARG A 117 10.33 12.74 9.86
N GLU A 118 9.31 12.47 10.66
CA GLU A 118 9.25 12.95 12.04
C GLU A 118 10.19 12.19 12.99
N SER A 119 10.50 10.93 12.68
CA SER A 119 11.41 10.11 13.49
C SER A 119 12.82 10.71 13.60
N HIS A 120 13.25 11.51 12.64
CA HIS A 120 14.52 12.24 12.69
C HIS A 120 14.59 13.26 13.85
N GLY A 121 13.43 13.72 14.34
CA GLY A 121 13.34 14.60 15.51
C GLY A 121 13.31 13.85 16.84
N CYS A 122 13.27 12.51 16.85
CA CYS A 122 13.21 11.76 18.10
C CYS A 122 14.51 11.89 18.90
N LYS A 123 14.37 12.10 20.21
CA LYS A 123 15.51 12.18 21.14
C LYS A 123 16.34 10.88 21.15
N PHE A 124 15.68 9.73 21.01
CA PHE A 124 16.31 8.42 21.04
C PHE A 124 16.46 7.86 19.63
N ARG A 125 17.65 7.33 19.32
CA ARG A 125 17.94 6.71 18.03
C ARG A 125 17.09 5.46 17.77
N GLU A 126 16.87 4.66 18.82
CA GLU A 126 16.07 3.43 18.77
C GLU A 126 14.62 3.68 19.23
N CYS A 127 14.08 4.88 18.96
CA CYS A 127 12.72 5.24 19.35
C CYS A 127 11.72 4.38 18.58
N THR A 128 10.92 3.62 19.31
CA THR A 128 9.87 2.79 18.74
C THR A 128 8.57 3.52 18.45
N HIS A 129 8.51 4.77 18.94
CA HIS A 129 7.37 5.67 18.88
C HIS A 129 6.19 5.18 19.70
N THR A 130 6.41 4.39 20.74
CA THR A 130 5.35 3.78 21.54
C THR A 130 5.24 4.43 22.93
N HIS A 131 6.27 4.27 23.75
CA HIS A 131 6.31 4.68 25.17
C HIS A 131 7.43 5.68 25.47
N GLU A 132 8.28 5.98 24.48
CA GLU A 132 9.45 6.84 24.67
C GLU A 132 9.04 8.28 25.02
N PRO A 133 9.70 8.89 26.02
CA PRO A 133 9.48 10.29 26.32
C PRO A 133 10.08 11.17 25.21
N SER A 134 9.46 12.32 24.95
CA SER A 134 9.92 13.28 23.92
C SER A 134 10.04 12.65 22.51
N CYS A 135 9.10 11.78 22.16
CA CYS A 135 8.98 11.22 20.81
C CYS A 135 8.41 12.26 19.85
N ALA A 136 9.18 12.63 18.82
CA ALA A 136 8.75 13.60 17.81
C ALA A 136 7.58 13.10 16.95
N VAL A 137 7.50 11.78 16.70
CA VAL A 137 6.34 11.17 16.02
C VAL A 137 5.06 11.34 16.83
N LYS A 138 5.11 11.16 18.15
CA LYS A 138 3.92 11.36 19.01
C LYS A 138 3.54 12.84 19.12
N LEU A 139 4.52 13.75 19.15
CA LEU A 139 4.24 15.18 19.08
C LEU A 139 3.58 15.56 17.74
N ALA A 140 4.10 15.05 16.62
CA ALA A 140 3.52 15.28 15.30
C ALA A 140 2.10 14.71 15.17
N LEU A 141 1.81 13.59 15.83
CA LEU A 141 0.46 13.05 15.97
C LEU A 141 -0.46 13.99 16.75
N GLU A 142 -0.03 14.49 17.91
CA GLU A 142 -0.80 15.43 18.73
C GLU A 142 -1.09 16.75 17.98
N GLU A 143 -0.16 17.20 17.15
CA GLU A 143 -0.29 18.39 16.30
C GLU A 143 -1.09 18.15 15.01
N GLY A 144 -1.53 16.91 14.75
CA GLY A 144 -2.30 16.54 13.55
C GLY A 144 -1.48 16.47 12.25
N ARG A 145 -0.14 16.45 12.34
CA ARG A 145 0.77 16.26 11.21
C ARG A 145 0.88 14.79 10.79
N ILE A 146 0.55 13.87 11.69
CA ILE A 146 0.37 12.44 11.41
C ILE A 146 -1.08 12.08 11.68
N LEU A 147 -1.72 11.38 10.75
CA LEU A 147 -3.09 10.91 10.94
C LEU A 147 -3.13 9.84 12.04
N ALA A 148 -4.13 9.92 12.92
CA ALA A 148 -4.31 8.93 14.00
C ALA A 148 -4.42 7.51 13.46
N SER A 149 -5.20 7.30 12.39
CA SER A 149 -5.34 5.99 11.73
C SER A 149 -4.00 5.45 11.21
N ARG A 150 -3.15 6.30 10.64
CA ARG A 150 -1.82 5.91 10.14
C ARG A 150 -0.89 5.49 11.28
N TYR A 151 -0.94 6.20 12.41
CA TYR A 151 -0.17 5.84 13.58
C TYR A 151 -0.68 4.53 14.21
N GLU A 152 -2.00 4.30 14.24
CA GLU A 152 -2.61 3.04 14.69
C GLU A 152 -2.18 1.86 13.79
N ASP A 153 -2.24 2.03 12.46
CA ASP A 153 -1.76 1.04 11.49
C ASP A 153 -0.28 0.70 11.74
N TYR A 154 0.56 1.72 11.97
CA TYR A 154 1.98 1.54 12.30
C TYR A 154 2.16 0.70 13.58
N LEU A 155 1.41 1.00 14.66
CA LEU A 155 1.50 0.24 15.91
C LEU A 155 1.03 -1.21 15.75
N GLN A 156 -0.02 -1.44 14.96
CA GLN A 156 -0.50 -2.77 14.66
C GLN A 156 0.58 -3.58 13.94
N LEU A 157 1.16 -3.05 12.87
CA LEU A 157 2.20 -3.72 12.09
C LEU A 157 3.47 -3.95 12.92
N LEU A 158 3.86 -2.99 13.76
CA LEU A 158 4.99 -3.16 14.68
C LEU A 158 4.75 -4.31 15.67
N THR A 159 3.52 -4.45 16.16
CA THR A 159 3.12 -5.54 17.04
C THR A 159 3.18 -6.89 16.33
N GLU A 160 2.70 -6.98 15.08
CA GLU A 160 2.77 -8.18 14.25
C GLU A 160 4.23 -8.62 14.00
N ILE A 161 5.12 -7.66 13.70
CA ILE A 161 6.56 -7.91 13.51
C ILE A 161 7.19 -8.47 14.79
N ASN A 162 6.89 -7.88 15.95
CA ASN A 162 7.44 -8.31 17.23
C ASN A 162 6.96 -9.71 17.62
N ASN A 163 5.67 -10.01 17.43
CA ASN A 163 5.09 -11.33 17.73
C ASN A 163 5.70 -12.44 16.85
N THR A 164 5.93 -12.13 15.57
CA THR A 164 6.58 -13.04 14.63
C THR A 164 8.00 -13.38 15.10
N ARG A 165 8.79 -12.37 15.50
CA ARG A 165 10.14 -12.53 16.05
C ARG A 165 10.18 -13.37 17.32
N GLU A 166 9.26 -13.12 18.25
CA GLU A 166 9.16 -13.90 19.50
C GLU A 166 8.91 -15.38 19.23
N THR A 167 8.05 -15.68 18.27
CA THR A 167 7.68 -17.05 17.90
C THR A 167 8.90 -17.82 17.38
N TYR A 168 9.66 -17.23 16.45
CA TYR A 168 10.90 -17.81 15.94
C TYR A 168 11.98 -17.97 17.03
N ALA A 169 12.11 -17.00 17.94
CA ALA A 169 13.05 -17.09 19.06
C ALA A 169 12.71 -18.24 20.02
N LYS A 170 11.42 -18.45 20.32
CA LYS A 170 10.93 -19.57 21.14
C LYS A 170 11.16 -20.92 20.47
N GLN A 171 10.99 -21.02 19.15
CA GLN A 171 11.26 -22.25 18.38
C GLN A 171 12.75 -22.62 18.37
N ARG A 172 13.64 -21.64 18.13
CA ARG A 172 15.10 -21.87 18.17
C ARG A 172 15.59 -22.36 19.53
N LYS A 173 15.03 -21.84 20.63
CA LYS A 173 15.34 -22.29 22.00
C LYS A 173 14.83 -23.69 22.34
N LYS A 174 13.87 -24.23 21.60
CA LYS A 174 13.36 -25.61 21.80
C LYS A 174 14.14 -26.66 21.00
N GLN A 175 14.93 -26.24 20.02
CA GLN A 175 15.73 -27.11 19.15
C GLN A 175 17.21 -27.19 19.58
N ASN A 176 17.61 -26.35 20.54
CA ASN A 176 18.88 -26.42 21.25
C ASN A 176 18.65 -26.99 22.65
#